data_AF-A0A9R1E544-F1
#
_entry.id   AF-A0A9R1E544-F1
#
_cell.length_a   1.000
_cell.length_b   1.000
_cell.length_c   1.000
_cell.angle_alpha   90.00
_cell.angle_beta   90.00
_cell.angle_gamma   90.00
#
_symmetry.space_group_name_H-M   'P 1'
#
loop_
_entity.id
_entity.type
_entity.pdbx_description
1 polymer ?
#
loop_
_entity_poly.entity_id
_entity_poly.type
_entity_poly.pdbx_seq_one_letter_code
_entity_poly.pdbx_strand_id
1 'polypeptide(L)'
;MKFALHFWGLFCCLYALSKNIYARPDTVSVGALFTFNSTIGRAAKIAISAAVNEINTDSSILPGTNLVVEMQDSNCSGFVGIVQALQFMEKDTVAIIGPQSSVIAHVISHVANELQVPMLSFGATDPTLTSLQFPFLVRTTRSDHFQMAAVADLVDYYGWKQVTAIYIDDDYGRNGMASLGDELVKRRAKISFKAAVRPGAKKSEMASALVRVALMESRVVVLHANPDSGLALLSLARNLGMTSSGYVWIATDWLSSFLDSSPRLDIGLLSTMQGFLTLRQHTENTRRKSMLASKWSALVKKDTVDDKFLINSYGFYAYDSVWILAYALDAYFSRGGNISFSNDTKLHEVGAGGLQLKAMTVFDGGRLLLERIQQVNFTGATGPVKFDTDGNLIRPAYDIVNIVGSGLRTVGYWSNYSGLSTSLPETLYMKPAKRVRGDQKLHTVIWPGETTVRPRGWVFPNNGIELKIGVPNRASYRQFVSVDNNSGTVRGFCIDVFVAAANLLQYPVPFKFVPFGDGSQNPSYPDLINNILTNDFDAVVGDIAIVTNRTRVVDFTQPYVESGLVER
;
A
#
# COMPACT_ATOMS: atom_id res chain seq x y z
N MET A 1 -72.58 22.92 33.47
CA MET A 1 -72.33 21.72 32.63
C MET A 1 -72.20 22.08 31.14
N LYS A 2 -71.38 23.08 30.78
CA LYS A 2 -71.12 23.50 29.38
C LYS A 2 -69.72 24.10 29.13
N PHE A 3 -68.77 23.91 30.05
CA PHE A 3 -67.40 24.47 29.92
C PHE A 3 -66.28 23.42 29.93
N ALA A 4 -66.59 22.14 30.14
CA ALA A 4 -65.58 21.08 30.25
C ALA A 4 -65.32 20.30 28.94
N LEU A 5 -66.15 20.48 27.90
CA LEU A 5 -66.05 19.70 26.66
C LEU A 5 -65.20 20.35 25.54
N HIS A 6 -64.76 21.60 25.69
CA HIS A 6 -63.90 22.25 24.68
C HIS A 6 -62.39 22.08 24.93
N PHE A 7 -61.97 21.69 26.14
CA PHE A 7 -60.55 21.49 26.43
C PHE A 7 -60.00 20.11 26.02
N TRP A 8 -60.86 19.08 25.91
CA TRP A 8 -60.45 17.76 25.43
C TRP A 8 -60.44 17.62 23.91
N GLY A 9 -61.25 18.41 23.18
CA GLY A 9 -61.24 18.44 21.72
C GLY A 9 -59.98 19.09 21.14
N LEU A 10 -59.43 20.13 21.81
CA LEU A 10 -58.19 20.77 21.38
C LEU A 10 -56.93 19.96 21.72
N PHE A 11 -56.95 19.18 22.81
CA PHE A 11 -55.77 18.38 23.20
C PHE A 11 -55.58 17.13 22.31
N CYS A 12 -56.68 16.54 21.81
CA CYS A 12 -56.60 15.46 20.82
C CYS A 12 -56.22 15.94 19.41
N CYS A 13 -56.58 17.17 19.02
CA CYS A 13 -56.13 17.75 17.74
C CYS A 13 -54.65 18.18 17.78
N LEU A 14 -54.13 18.61 18.93
CA LEU A 14 -52.71 18.97 19.08
C LEU A 14 -51.78 17.76 19.23
N TYR A 15 -52.27 16.61 19.72
CA TYR A 15 -51.49 15.35 19.70
C TYR A 15 -51.47 14.66 18.34
N ALA A 16 -52.44 14.96 17.46
CA ALA A 16 -52.48 14.47 16.09
C ALA A 16 -51.65 15.32 15.09
N LEU A 17 -51.15 16.48 15.51
CA LEU A 17 -50.43 17.44 14.66
C LEU A 17 -48.89 17.44 14.83
N SER A 18 -48.29 16.43 15.49
CA SER A 18 -46.82 16.41 15.67
C SER A 18 -46.11 15.09 15.39
N LYS A 19 -46.76 14.15 14.68
CA LYS A 19 -46.02 13.09 13.98
C LYS A 19 -46.13 13.37 12.49
N ASN A 20 -45.19 14.15 11.95
CA ASN A 20 -44.78 13.96 10.57
C ASN A 20 -44.29 12.50 10.47
N ILE A 21 -45.22 11.58 10.18
CA ILE A 21 -44.88 10.22 9.78
C ILE A 21 -44.34 10.40 8.37
N TYR A 22 -43.03 10.64 8.26
CA TYR A 22 -42.36 10.62 6.97
C TYR A 22 -42.60 9.24 6.38
N ALA A 23 -43.33 9.18 5.25
CA ALA A 23 -43.62 7.94 4.57
C ALA A 23 -42.30 7.34 4.08
N ARG A 24 -41.89 6.24 4.69
CA ARG A 24 -40.70 5.48 4.28
C ARG A 24 -41.08 4.56 3.12
N PRO A 25 -40.17 4.32 2.16
CA PRO A 25 -40.42 3.32 1.12
C PRO A 25 -40.44 1.92 1.73
N ASP A 26 -41.30 1.04 1.22
CA ASP A 26 -41.35 -0.37 1.65
C ASP A 26 -40.05 -1.12 1.30
N THR A 27 -39.37 -0.69 0.23
CA THR A 27 -38.13 -1.31 -0.26
C THR A 27 -37.19 -0.26 -0.83
N VAL A 28 -35.90 -0.43 -0.59
CA VAL A 28 -34.83 0.37 -1.18
C VAL A 28 -33.83 -0.56 -1.84
N SER A 29 -33.64 -0.40 -3.15
CA SER A 29 -32.66 -1.16 -3.93
C SER A 29 -31.36 -0.37 -4.07
N VAL A 30 -30.23 -1.05 -3.87
CA VAL A 30 -28.88 -0.50 -4.03
C VAL A 30 -28.03 -1.47 -4.84
N GLY A 31 -27.05 -0.94 -5.58
CA GLY A 31 -26.12 -1.75 -6.35
C GLY A 31 -24.94 -2.24 -5.49
N ALA A 32 -24.31 -3.32 -5.90
CA ALA A 32 -22.99 -3.72 -5.41
C ALA A 32 -22.13 -4.25 -6.57
N LEU A 33 -20.91 -3.72 -6.70
CA LEU A 33 -20.02 -4.03 -7.80
C LEU A 33 -18.65 -4.47 -7.30
N PHE A 34 -18.28 -5.73 -7.55
CA PHE A 34 -16.98 -6.27 -7.14
C PHE A 34 -16.66 -7.55 -7.93
N THR A 35 -15.57 -8.25 -7.61
CA THR A 35 -15.19 -9.46 -8.35
C THR A 35 -15.49 -10.72 -7.57
N PHE A 36 -16.54 -11.46 -7.93
CA PHE A 36 -17.05 -12.56 -7.11
C PHE A 36 -16.01 -13.66 -6.85
N ASN A 37 -15.25 -14.05 -7.87
CA ASN A 37 -14.27 -15.14 -7.74
C ASN A 37 -12.87 -14.69 -7.30
N SER A 38 -12.71 -13.46 -6.80
CA SER A 38 -11.44 -13.00 -6.23
C SER A 38 -11.33 -13.32 -4.74
N THR A 39 -10.12 -13.32 -4.19
CA THR A 39 -9.87 -13.43 -2.74
C THR A 39 -10.72 -12.44 -1.93
N ILE A 40 -10.81 -11.20 -2.37
CA ILE A 40 -11.59 -10.17 -1.68
C ILE A 40 -13.09 -10.40 -1.88
N GLY A 41 -13.52 -10.63 -3.12
CA GLY A 41 -14.94 -10.68 -3.44
C GLY A 41 -15.67 -11.94 -2.94
N ARG A 42 -14.99 -13.09 -2.80
CA ARG A 42 -15.59 -14.26 -2.13
C ARG A 42 -15.97 -13.94 -0.68
N ALA A 43 -15.11 -13.21 0.03
CA ALA A 43 -15.43 -12.75 1.38
C ALA A 43 -16.54 -11.69 1.36
N ALA A 44 -16.42 -10.70 0.47
CA ALA A 44 -17.36 -9.58 0.39
C ALA A 44 -18.78 -10.03 0.05
N LYS A 45 -18.97 -11.00 -0.86
CA LYS A 45 -20.30 -11.49 -1.25
C LYS A 45 -21.10 -12.04 -0.06
N ILE A 46 -20.45 -12.91 0.73
CA ILE A 46 -21.04 -13.53 1.91
C ILE A 46 -21.27 -12.49 3.00
N ALA A 47 -20.28 -11.61 3.22
CA ALA A 47 -20.33 -10.52 4.18
C ALA A 47 -21.49 -9.53 3.89
N ILE A 48 -21.64 -9.08 2.65
CA ILE A 48 -22.73 -8.18 2.24
C ILE A 48 -24.08 -8.85 2.46
N SER A 49 -24.22 -10.11 2.02
CA SER A 49 -25.47 -10.87 2.20
C SER A 49 -25.84 -11.05 3.67
N ALA A 50 -24.83 -11.30 4.53
CA ALA A 50 -25.03 -11.43 5.97
C ALA A 50 -25.49 -10.10 6.60
N ALA A 51 -24.86 -8.98 6.23
CA ALA A 51 -25.24 -7.66 6.72
C ALA A 51 -26.68 -7.30 6.32
N VAL A 52 -27.05 -7.49 5.04
CA VAL A 52 -28.40 -7.24 4.53
C VAL A 52 -29.44 -8.04 5.32
N ASN A 53 -29.18 -9.33 5.52
CA ASN A 53 -30.09 -10.17 6.30
C ASN A 53 -30.22 -9.70 7.75
N GLU A 54 -29.11 -9.33 8.40
CA GLU A 54 -29.16 -8.83 9.78
C GLU A 54 -29.94 -7.50 9.88
N ILE A 55 -29.70 -6.56 8.96
CA ILE A 55 -30.39 -5.26 8.89
C ILE A 55 -31.89 -5.47 8.71
N ASN A 56 -32.31 -6.29 7.74
CA ASN A 56 -33.74 -6.52 7.46
C ASN A 56 -34.47 -7.27 8.60
N THR A 57 -33.74 -7.95 9.48
CA THR A 57 -34.31 -8.59 10.68
C THR A 57 -34.30 -7.70 11.92
N ASP A 58 -33.55 -6.60 11.90
CA ASP A 58 -33.39 -5.70 13.04
C ASP A 58 -34.40 -4.54 12.96
N SER A 59 -35.46 -4.65 13.75
CA SER A 59 -36.52 -3.61 13.81
C SER A 59 -36.05 -2.22 14.28
N SER A 60 -34.82 -2.09 14.80
CA SER A 60 -34.26 -0.81 15.24
C SER A 60 -33.63 0.02 14.11
N ILE A 61 -33.36 -0.60 12.95
CA ILE A 61 -32.74 0.05 11.79
C ILE A 61 -33.64 -0.12 10.58
N LEU A 62 -33.86 0.96 9.82
CA LEU A 62 -34.76 0.94 8.65
C LEU A 62 -36.17 0.34 8.95
N PRO A 63 -36.85 0.70 10.06
CA PRO A 63 -38.17 0.15 10.36
C PRO A 63 -39.16 0.36 9.21
N GLY A 64 -39.78 -0.74 8.77
CA GLY A 64 -40.76 -0.76 7.67
C GLY A 64 -40.15 -0.70 6.27
N THR A 65 -38.82 -0.66 6.13
CA THR A 65 -38.12 -0.59 4.85
C THR A 65 -37.19 -1.79 4.67
N ASN A 66 -37.37 -2.55 3.60
CA ASN A 66 -36.50 -3.67 3.26
C ASN A 66 -35.32 -3.20 2.40
N LEU A 67 -34.08 -3.49 2.81
CA LEU A 67 -32.88 -3.23 2.01
C LEU A 67 -32.64 -4.39 1.04
N VAL A 68 -32.55 -4.08 -0.26
CA VAL A 68 -32.21 -5.03 -1.32
C VAL A 68 -30.88 -4.61 -1.94
N VAL A 69 -29.94 -5.56 -2.04
CA VAL A 69 -28.65 -5.33 -2.69
C VAL A 69 -28.55 -6.19 -3.94
N GLU A 70 -28.57 -5.56 -5.10
CA GLU A 70 -28.30 -6.22 -6.38
C GLU A 70 -26.79 -6.28 -6.61
N MET A 71 -26.22 -7.47 -6.82
CA MET A 71 -24.78 -7.63 -7.00
C MET A 71 -24.42 -7.90 -8.47
N GLN A 72 -23.38 -7.25 -8.99
CA GLN A 72 -22.80 -7.54 -10.30
C GLN A 72 -21.32 -7.92 -10.20
N ASP A 73 -20.94 -8.90 -11.00
CA ASP A 73 -19.58 -9.40 -11.08
C ASP A 73 -18.78 -8.65 -12.17
N SER A 74 -17.68 -8.05 -11.76
CA SER A 74 -16.71 -7.42 -12.68
C SER A 74 -15.74 -8.43 -13.32
N ASN A 75 -15.73 -9.69 -12.87
CA ASN A 75 -14.96 -10.80 -13.44
C ASN A 75 -13.46 -10.49 -13.63
N CYS A 76 -12.84 -9.83 -12.64
CA CYS A 76 -11.43 -9.40 -12.66
C CYS A 76 -11.06 -8.48 -13.84
N SER A 77 -12.04 -7.92 -14.55
CA SER A 77 -11.82 -7.10 -15.75
C SER A 77 -12.26 -5.67 -15.50
N GLY A 78 -11.34 -4.72 -15.69
CA GLY A 78 -11.66 -3.30 -15.62
C GLY A 78 -12.74 -2.91 -16.62
N PHE A 79 -12.67 -3.44 -17.85
CA PHE A 79 -13.66 -3.18 -18.89
C PHE A 79 -15.04 -3.72 -18.54
N VAL A 80 -15.15 -5.00 -18.17
CA VAL A 80 -16.44 -5.60 -17.79
C VAL A 80 -17.00 -4.89 -16.58
N GLY A 81 -16.17 -4.61 -15.56
CA GLY A 81 -16.60 -3.88 -14.39
C GLY A 81 -17.14 -2.48 -14.67
N ILE A 82 -16.55 -1.75 -15.62
CA ILE A 82 -17.06 -0.45 -16.06
C ILE A 82 -18.43 -0.60 -16.74
N VAL A 83 -18.60 -1.59 -17.63
CA VAL A 83 -19.90 -1.86 -18.27
C VAL A 83 -20.97 -2.20 -17.23
N GLN A 84 -20.66 -3.06 -16.27
CA GLN A 84 -21.56 -3.44 -15.18
C GLN A 84 -21.94 -2.26 -14.28
N ALA A 85 -20.98 -1.37 -13.97
CA ALA A 85 -21.27 -0.13 -13.25
C ALA A 85 -22.24 0.77 -14.03
N LEU A 86 -22.01 0.97 -15.32
CA LEU A 86 -22.89 1.79 -16.15
C LEU A 86 -24.31 1.23 -16.19
N GLN A 87 -24.47 -0.10 -16.22
CA GLN A 87 -25.78 -0.74 -16.10
C GLN A 87 -26.47 -0.48 -14.76
N PHE A 88 -25.74 -0.35 -13.64
CA PHE A 88 -26.34 0.07 -12.38
C PHE A 88 -26.78 1.54 -12.40
N MET A 89 -26.01 2.39 -13.07
CA MET A 89 -26.29 3.82 -13.19
C MET A 89 -27.45 4.11 -14.17
N GLU A 90 -27.74 3.19 -15.10
CA GLU A 90 -28.95 3.23 -15.93
C GLU A 90 -30.21 2.80 -15.17
N LYS A 91 -30.05 2.18 -13.98
CA LYS A 91 -31.16 1.94 -13.06
C LYS A 91 -31.24 3.09 -12.06
N ASP A 92 -32.45 3.39 -11.60
CA ASP A 92 -32.73 4.33 -10.51
C ASP A 92 -32.15 3.82 -9.16
N THR A 93 -30.82 3.85 -9.06
CA THR A 93 -30.01 3.34 -7.94
C THR A 93 -29.67 4.50 -6.99
N VAL A 94 -29.99 4.36 -5.71
CA VAL A 94 -29.71 5.42 -4.71
C VAL A 94 -28.28 5.41 -4.17
N ALA A 95 -27.57 4.27 -4.26
CA ALA A 95 -26.18 4.11 -3.84
C ALA A 95 -25.57 2.82 -4.41
N ILE A 96 -24.24 2.75 -4.47
CA ILE A 96 -23.49 1.56 -4.89
C ILE A 96 -22.48 1.15 -3.81
N ILE A 97 -22.44 -0.13 -3.45
CA ILE A 97 -21.41 -0.72 -2.59
C ILE A 97 -20.29 -1.27 -3.48
N GLY A 98 -19.08 -0.73 -3.33
CA GLY A 98 -18.00 -0.88 -4.30
C GLY A 98 -17.77 0.40 -5.11
N PRO A 99 -16.96 0.35 -6.18
CA PRO A 99 -16.31 -0.84 -6.73
C PRO A 99 -15.16 -1.37 -5.86
N GLN A 100 -14.80 -2.64 -6.04
CA GLN A 100 -13.60 -3.23 -5.41
C GLN A 100 -12.29 -2.76 -6.07
N SER A 101 -12.28 -2.52 -7.38
CA SER A 101 -11.05 -2.17 -8.12
C SER A 101 -10.87 -0.67 -8.23
N SER A 102 -9.66 -0.18 -7.96
CA SER A 102 -9.29 1.23 -8.17
C SER A 102 -9.40 1.67 -9.64
N VAL A 103 -9.12 0.77 -10.59
CA VAL A 103 -9.27 1.04 -12.03
C VAL A 103 -10.73 1.34 -12.37
N ILE A 104 -11.66 0.52 -11.85
CA ILE A 104 -13.10 0.75 -12.04
C ILE A 104 -13.53 2.03 -11.30
N ALA A 105 -13.03 2.24 -10.08
CA ALA A 105 -13.36 3.41 -9.26
C ALA A 105 -13.03 4.72 -9.97
N HIS A 106 -11.85 4.85 -10.59
CA HIS A 106 -11.46 6.07 -11.30
C HIS A 106 -12.44 6.45 -12.41
N VAL A 107 -12.87 5.47 -13.21
CA VAL A 107 -13.77 5.72 -14.33
C VAL A 107 -15.18 6.03 -13.84
N ILE A 108 -15.72 5.20 -12.95
CA ILE A 108 -17.12 5.28 -12.54
C ILE A 108 -17.38 6.43 -11.58
N SER A 109 -16.36 6.92 -10.87
CA SER A 109 -16.51 8.08 -9.98
C SER A 109 -16.88 9.36 -10.73
N HIS A 110 -16.46 9.52 -11.99
CA HIS A 110 -16.92 10.63 -12.82
C HIS A 110 -18.43 10.55 -13.11
N VAL A 111 -18.93 9.36 -13.39
CA VAL A 111 -20.36 9.13 -13.62
C VAL A 111 -21.16 9.33 -12.33
N ALA A 112 -20.67 8.76 -11.22
CA ALA A 112 -21.28 8.90 -9.90
C ALA A 112 -21.39 10.37 -9.45
N ASN A 113 -20.37 11.19 -9.76
CA ASN A 113 -20.42 12.63 -9.47
C ASN A 113 -21.51 13.35 -10.26
N GLU A 114 -21.68 13.01 -11.54
CA GLU A 114 -22.70 13.62 -12.39
C GLU A 114 -24.11 13.19 -11.97
N LEU A 115 -24.32 11.89 -11.76
CA LEU A 115 -25.62 11.33 -11.36
C LEU A 115 -25.91 11.48 -9.85
N GLN A 116 -24.97 12.03 -9.09
CA GLN A 116 -25.05 12.21 -7.64
C GLN A 116 -25.33 10.91 -6.87
N VAL A 117 -24.76 9.80 -7.31
CA VAL A 117 -24.95 8.48 -6.66
C VAL A 117 -23.77 8.19 -5.72
N PRO A 118 -23.96 8.12 -4.39
CA PRO A 118 -22.87 7.78 -3.48
C PRO A 118 -22.36 6.36 -3.69
N MET A 119 -21.04 6.20 -3.77
CA MET A 119 -20.34 4.93 -3.91
C MET A 119 -19.50 4.63 -2.67
N LEU A 120 -19.75 3.49 -2.01
CA LEU A 120 -19.08 3.07 -0.79
C LEU A 120 -18.06 1.98 -1.12
N SER A 121 -16.84 2.38 -1.45
CA SER A 121 -15.80 1.44 -1.89
C SER A 121 -15.06 0.81 -0.70
N PHE A 122 -15.26 -0.48 -0.52
CA PHE A 122 -14.55 -1.30 0.49
C PHE A 122 -13.21 -1.86 -0.02
N GLY A 123 -12.85 -1.67 -1.29
CA GLY A 123 -11.70 -2.31 -1.93
C GLY A 123 -10.78 -1.39 -2.73
N ALA A 124 -11.23 -0.22 -3.17
CA ALA A 124 -10.41 0.71 -3.94
C ALA A 124 -9.54 1.56 -3.02
N THR A 125 -8.30 1.12 -2.82
CA THR A 125 -7.36 1.71 -1.86
C THR A 125 -6.46 2.80 -2.45
N ASP A 126 -6.50 3.01 -3.77
CA ASP A 126 -5.65 3.98 -4.48
C ASP A 126 -5.68 5.38 -3.81
N PRO A 127 -4.52 5.99 -3.47
CA PRO A 127 -4.45 7.28 -2.78
C PRO A 127 -5.05 8.46 -3.55
N THR A 128 -5.11 8.39 -4.88
CA THR A 128 -5.58 9.49 -5.75
C THR A 128 -7.10 9.57 -5.85
N LEU A 129 -7.82 8.56 -5.38
CA LEU A 129 -9.27 8.57 -5.23
C LEU A 129 -9.68 9.46 -4.04
N THR A 130 -9.50 10.77 -4.19
CA THR A 130 -9.75 11.78 -3.15
C THR A 130 -11.17 12.34 -3.25
N SER A 131 -11.74 12.71 -2.10
CA SER A 131 -13.06 13.36 -2.03
C SER A 131 -13.11 14.73 -2.72
N LEU A 132 -11.95 15.38 -2.91
CA LEU A 132 -11.86 16.65 -3.63
C LEU A 132 -12.18 16.49 -5.13
N GLN A 133 -11.70 15.40 -5.75
CA GLN A 133 -11.95 15.10 -7.15
C GLN A 133 -13.22 14.25 -7.34
N PHE A 134 -13.48 13.36 -6.39
CA PHE A 134 -14.56 12.37 -6.44
C PHE A 134 -15.45 12.47 -5.20
N PRO A 135 -16.22 13.56 -5.02
CA PRO A 135 -17.01 13.79 -3.81
C PRO A 135 -18.03 12.68 -3.51
N PHE A 136 -18.57 12.01 -4.54
CA PHE A 136 -19.53 10.92 -4.36
C PHE A 136 -18.87 9.56 -4.10
N LEU A 137 -17.54 9.45 -4.13
CA LEU A 137 -16.83 8.24 -3.73
C LEU A 137 -16.43 8.34 -2.25
N VAL A 138 -17.00 7.46 -1.43
CA VAL A 138 -16.65 7.29 -0.03
C VAL A 138 -15.83 6.01 0.12
N ARG A 139 -14.56 6.14 0.51
CA ARG A 139 -13.70 4.99 0.78
C ARG A 139 -14.04 4.40 2.15
N THR A 140 -14.70 3.25 2.17
CA THR A 140 -15.05 2.49 3.38
C THR A 140 -13.97 1.48 3.77
N THR A 141 -12.73 1.73 3.37
CA THR A 141 -11.52 0.95 3.69
C THR A 141 -10.34 1.90 3.89
N ARG A 142 -9.12 1.39 4.06
CA ARG A 142 -7.92 2.21 4.24
C ARG A 142 -7.31 2.63 2.90
N SER A 143 -6.88 3.89 2.82
CA SER A 143 -6.08 4.36 1.68
C SER A 143 -4.68 3.75 1.74
N ASP A 144 -4.14 3.37 0.57
CA ASP A 144 -2.75 2.94 0.43
C ASP A 144 -1.75 4.00 0.87
N HIS A 145 -2.15 5.28 0.96
CA HIS A 145 -1.31 6.31 1.55
C HIS A 145 -0.79 5.90 2.94
N PHE A 146 -1.68 5.35 3.77
CA PHE A 146 -1.32 4.90 5.12
C PHE A 146 -0.49 3.61 5.09
N GLN A 147 -0.82 2.67 4.19
CA GLN A 147 -0.02 1.46 3.96
C GLN A 147 1.42 1.81 3.57
N MET A 148 1.60 2.74 2.65
CA MET A 148 2.92 3.16 2.17
C MET A 148 3.68 3.96 3.23
N ALA A 149 2.99 4.73 4.08
CA ALA A 149 3.60 5.35 5.25
C ALA A 149 4.12 4.31 6.26
N ALA A 150 3.38 3.20 6.45
CA ALA A 150 3.80 2.08 7.29
C ALA A 150 5.01 1.34 6.71
N VAL A 151 5.01 1.05 5.40
CA VAL A 151 6.16 0.47 4.70
C VAL A 151 7.39 1.38 4.81
N ALA A 152 7.22 2.69 4.63
CA ALA A 152 8.31 3.64 4.76
C ALA A 152 8.85 3.72 6.21
N ASP A 153 7.97 3.65 7.22
CA ASP A 153 8.39 3.56 8.63
C ASP A 153 9.15 2.26 8.91
N LEU A 154 8.78 1.12 8.32
CA LEU A 154 9.55 -0.13 8.40
C LEU A 154 10.94 0.03 7.78
N VAL A 155 11.03 0.65 6.60
CA VAL A 155 12.30 0.90 5.91
C VAL A 155 13.23 1.76 6.75
N ASP A 156 12.72 2.84 7.34
CA ASP A 156 13.49 3.73 8.21
C ASP A 156 13.88 3.06 9.53
N TYR A 157 12.97 2.30 10.15
CA TYR A 157 13.21 1.58 11.40
C TYR A 157 14.36 0.58 11.28
N TYR A 158 14.43 -0.17 10.18
CA TYR A 158 15.53 -1.08 9.93
C TYR A 158 16.78 -0.39 9.36
N GLY A 159 16.73 0.90 9.05
CA GLY A 159 17.87 1.70 8.59
C GLY A 159 18.22 1.52 7.12
N TRP A 160 17.33 0.93 6.31
CA TRP A 160 17.54 0.82 4.88
C TRP A 160 17.25 2.16 4.19
N LYS A 161 17.99 2.46 3.12
CA LYS A 161 17.89 3.75 2.41
C LYS A 161 17.42 3.64 0.97
N GLN A 162 17.40 2.43 0.42
CA GLN A 162 16.99 2.16 -0.95
C GLN A 162 16.10 0.92 -1.00
N VAL A 163 15.00 0.99 -1.74
CA VAL A 163 14.11 -0.14 -1.98
C VAL A 163 13.90 -0.36 -3.47
N THR A 164 13.70 -1.61 -3.86
CA THR A 164 13.22 -1.97 -5.19
C THR A 164 11.72 -2.23 -5.12
N ALA A 165 10.94 -1.55 -5.95
CA ALA A 165 9.49 -1.70 -6.01
C ALA A 165 9.10 -2.63 -7.18
N ILE A 166 8.25 -3.62 -6.91
CA ILE A 166 7.56 -4.43 -7.92
C ILE A 166 6.07 -4.15 -7.80
N TYR A 167 5.43 -3.76 -8.91
CA TYR A 167 4.02 -3.40 -8.88
C TYR A 167 3.28 -3.75 -10.17
N ILE A 168 1.96 -3.87 -10.07
CA ILE A 168 1.08 -4.02 -11.24
C ILE A 168 0.89 -2.66 -11.92
N ASP A 169 1.10 -2.59 -13.23
CA ASP A 169 1.08 -1.34 -13.98
C ASP A 169 -0.33 -0.86 -14.36
N ASP A 170 -1.14 -0.62 -13.34
CA ASP A 170 -2.46 0.00 -13.40
C ASP A 170 -2.53 1.20 -12.44
N ASP A 171 -3.71 1.81 -12.30
CA ASP A 171 -3.91 2.99 -11.43
C ASP A 171 -3.58 2.66 -9.97
N TYR A 172 -4.05 1.50 -9.48
CA TYR A 172 -3.74 1.00 -8.13
C TYR A 172 -2.22 0.93 -7.90
N GLY A 173 -1.49 0.21 -8.76
CA GLY A 173 -0.07 -0.02 -8.53
C GLY A 173 0.79 1.22 -8.75
N ARG A 174 0.54 2.02 -9.79
CA ARG A 174 1.32 3.24 -10.06
C ARG A 174 1.15 4.27 -8.94
N ASN A 175 -0.09 4.52 -8.52
CA ASN A 175 -0.38 5.53 -7.51
C ASN A 175 0.04 5.09 -6.11
N GLY A 176 -0.04 3.78 -5.80
CA GLY A 176 0.57 3.21 -4.60
C GLY A 176 2.09 3.44 -4.57
N MET A 177 2.79 3.19 -5.69
CA MET A 177 4.24 3.42 -5.76
C MET A 177 4.64 4.90 -5.79
N ALA A 178 3.80 5.80 -6.29
CA ALA A 178 3.98 7.23 -6.13
C ALA A 178 3.92 7.61 -4.65
N SER A 179 2.88 7.19 -3.92
CA SER A 179 2.76 7.46 -2.49
C SER A 179 3.89 6.84 -1.66
N LEU A 180 4.40 5.67 -2.03
CA LEU A 180 5.59 5.10 -1.39
C LEU A 180 6.83 5.96 -1.60
N GLY A 181 7.02 6.49 -2.81
CA GLY A 181 8.12 7.41 -3.11
C GLY A 181 8.09 8.63 -2.19
N ASP A 182 6.94 9.27 -2.06
CA ASP A 182 6.75 10.45 -1.22
C ASP A 182 7.02 10.15 0.26
N GLU A 183 6.52 9.02 0.76
CA GLU A 183 6.73 8.62 2.16
C GLU A 183 8.19 8.23 2.46
N LEU A 184 8.90 7.63 1.51
CA LEU A 184 10.32 7.32 1.66
C LEU A 184 11.18 8.59 1.68
N VAL A 185 10.87 9.58 0.85
CA VAL A 185 11.59 10.87 0.82
C VAL A 185 11.52 11.56 2.19
N LYS A 186 10.35 11.55 2.84
CA LYS A 186 10.17 12.08 4.22
C LYS A 186 11.10 11.42 5.25
N ARG A 187 11.63 10.23 4.96
CA ARG A 187 12.52 9.43 5.82
C ARG A 187 13.95 9.34 5.28
N ARG A 188 14.30 10.18 4.29
CA ARG A 188 15.61 10.18 3.62
C ARG A 188 15.95 8.81 3.00
N ALA A 189 14.93 8.12 2.49
CA ALA A 189 15.05 6.89 1.71
C ALA A 189 14.48 7.13 0.31
N LYS A 190 14.69 6.19 -0.62
CA LYS A 190 14.15 6.29 -1.98
C LYS A 190 13.83 4.93 -2.59
N ILE A 191 12.99 4.93 -3.62
CA ILE A 191 12.85 3.80 -4.54
C ILE A 191 14.01 3.88 -5.53
N SER A 192 14.93 2.90 -5.51
CA SER A 192 16.08 2.85 -6.42
C SER A 192 15.74 2.24 -7.77
N PHE A 193 14.76 1.35 -7.82
CA PHE A 193 14.29 0.74 -9.05
C PHE A 193 12.79 0.42 -8.98
N LYS A 194 12.09 0.60 -10.11
CA LYS A 194 10.66 0.35 -10.29
C LYS A 194 10.47 -0.71 -11.38
N ALA A 195 9.98 -1.88 -10.99
CA ALA A 195 9.65 -2.98 -11.88
C ALA A 195 8.13 -3.04 -12.08
N ALA A 196 7.67 -2.50 -13.19
CA ALA A 196 6.27 -2.54 -13.61
C ALA A 196 5.94 -3.91 -14.24
N VAL A 197 4.81 -4.49 -13.86
CA VAL A 197 4.28 -5.75 -14.42
C VAL A 197 2.87 -5.47 -14.94
N ARG A 198 2.61 -5.70 -16.22
CA ARG A 198 1.29 -5.44 -16.79
C ARG A 198 0.22 -6.35 -16.15
N PRO A 199 -1.03 -5.86 -15.95
CA PRO A 199 -2.14 -6.72 -15.59
C PRO A 199 -2.27 -7.91 -16.57
N GLY A 200 -2.40 -9.13 -16.04
CA GLY A 200 -2.48 -10.34 -16.87
C GLY A 200 -1.18 -10.71 -17.60
N ALA A 201 -0.03 -10.17 -17.19
CA ALA A 201 1.27 -10.50 -17.79
C ALA A 201 1.54 -12.01 -17.80
N LYS A 202 2.24 -12.49 -18.83
CA LYS A 202 2.69 -13.88 -18.90
C LYS A 202 3.82 -14.11 -17.90
N LYS A 203 3.98 -15.37 -17.45
CA LYS A 203 5.08 -15.76 -16.53
C LYS A 203 6.47 -15.37 -17.05
N SER A 204 6.70 -15.41 -18.37
CA SER A 204 7.97 -15.00 -18.98
C SER A 204 8.28 -13.50 -18.79
N GLU A 205 7.26 -12.66 -18.89
CA GLU A 205 7.39 -11.21 -18.67
C GLU A 205 7.64 -10.91 -17.18
N MET A 206 6.92 -11.59 -16.28
CA MET A 206 7.15 -11.50 -14.84
C MET A 206 8.58 -11.95 -14.46
N ALA A 207 9.05 -13.06 -15.05
CA ALA A 207 10.42 -13.55 -14.84
C ALA A 207 11.46 -12.54 -15.33
N SER A 208 11.26 -11.94 -16.50
CA SER A 208 12.13 -10.88 -17.02
C SER A 208 12.20 -9.67 -16.09
N ALA A 209 11.06 -9.24 -15.54
CA ALA A 209 11.01 -8.17 -14.54
C ALA A 209 11.80 -8.53 -13.28
N LEU A 210 11.65 -9.77 -12.77
CA LEU A 210 12.38 -10.25 -11.60
C LEU A 210 13.89 -10.37 -11.85
N VAL A 211 14.32 -10.79 -13.04
CA VAL A 211 15.75 -10.79 -13.41
C VAL A 211 16.32 -9.38 -13.33
N ARG A 212 15.61 -8.37 -13.85
CA ARG A 212 16.04 -6.97 -13.73
C ARG A 212 16.12 -6.52 -12.26
N VAL A 213 15.16 -6.93 -11.42
CA VAL A 213 15.20 -6.66 -9.97
C VAL A 213 16.42 -7.30 -9.31
N ALA A 214 16.72 -8.56 -9.63
CA ALA A 214 17.85 -9.29 -9.06
C ALA A 214 19.20 -8.64 -9.40
N LEU A 215 19.30 -7.94 -10.53
CA LEU A 215 20.50 -7.21 -10.94
C LEU A 215 20.70 -5.87 -10.20
N MET A 216 19.69 -5.36 -9.48
CA MET A 216 19.83 -4.12 -8.71
C MET A 216 20.66 -4.32 -7.45
N GLU A 217 21.23 -3.27 -6.86
CA GLU A 217 21.97 -3.36 -5.59
C GLU A 217 21.04 -3.62 -4.41
N SER A 218 19.88 -2.95 -4.38
CA SER A 218 18.92 -3.07 -3.30
C SER A 218 18.35 -4.50 -3.24
N ARG A 219 18.31 -5.04 -2.02
CA ARG A 219 17.71 -6.34 -1.67
C ARG A 219 16.45 -6.18 -0.83
N VAL A 220 16.01 -4.94 -0.58
CA VAL A 220 14.72 -4.63 0.04
C VAL A 220 13.68 -4.48 -1.06
N VAL A 221 12.85 -5.50 -1.23
CA VAL A 221 11.82 -5.58 -2.26
C VAL A 221 10.46 -5.28 -1.66
N VAL A 222 9.78 -4.26 -2.19
CA VAL A 222 8.39 -3.97 -1.88
C VAL A 222 7.52 -4.51 -3.01
N LEU A 223 6.60 -5.42 -2.69
CA LEU A 223 5.71 -6.06 -3.67
C LEU A 223 4.26 -5.59 -3.48
N HIS A 224 3.81 -4.74 -4.41
CA HIS A 224 2.47 -4.16 -4.42
C HIS A 224 1.67 -4.67 -5.62
N ALA A 225 0.88 -5.72 -5.41
CA ALA A 225 0.22 -6.45 -6.49
C ALA A 225 -1.17 -6.93 -6.08
N ASN A 226 -1.88 -7.56 -7.01
CA ASN A 226 -3.08 -8.34 -6.71
C ASN A 226 -2.71 -9.79 -6.38
N PRO A 227 -3.52 -10.55 -5.62
CA PRO A 227 -3.19 -11.92 -5.20
C PRO A 227 -2.71 -12.84 -6.32
N ASP A 228 -3.38 -12.87 -7.47
CA ASP A 228 -3.04 -13.80 -8.55
C ASP A 228 -1.65 -13.52 -9.15
N SER A 229 -1.35 -12.25 -9.43
CA SER A 229 -0.05 -11.85 -9.99
C SER A 229 1.05 -11.87 -8.93
N GLY A 230 0.72 -11.50 -7.69
CA GLY A 230 1.64 -11.54 -6.55
C GLY A 230 2.14 -12.96 -6.28
N LEU A 231 1.24 -13.94 -6.18
CA LEU A 231 1.63 -15.35 -5.97
C LEU A 231 2.48 -15.90 -7.12
N ALA A 232 2.15 -15.55 -8.37
CA ALA A 232 2.96 -15.94 -9.53
C ALA A 232 4.38 -15.33 -9.46
N LEU A 233 4.51 -14.06 -9.09
CA LEU A 233 5.80 -13.40 -8.88
C LEU A 233 6.60 -14.03 -7.74
N LEU A 234 5.97 -14.36 -6.62
CA LEU A 234 6.64 -15.02 -5.48
C LEU A 234 7.18 -16.40 -5.87
N SER A 235 6.41 -17.19 -6.60
CA SER A 235 6.84 -18.49 -7.10
C SER A 235 8.06 -18.37 -8.02
N LEU A 236 8.05 -17.40 -8.94
CA LEU A 236 9.18 -17.14 -9.82
C LEU A 236 10.40 -16.59 -9.06
N ALA A 237 10.20 -15.71 -8.09
CA ALA A 237 11.26 -15.16 -7.25
C ALA A 237 12.00 -16.26 -6.48
N ARG A 238 11.28 -17.26 -5.96
CA ARG A 238 11.89 -18.45 -5.35
C ARG A 238 12.78 -19.20 -6.33
N ASN A 239 12.30 -19.44 -7.55
CA ASN A 239 13.07 -20.14 -8.58
C ASN A 239 14.34 -19.37 -8.99
N LEU A 240 14.32 -18.05 -8.87
CA LEU A 240 15.47 -17.17 -9.11
C LEU A 240 16.37 -16.98 -7.87
N GLY A 241 16.13 -17.71 -6.77
CA GLY A 241 16.91 -17.61 -5.55
C GLY A 241 16.73 -16.31 -4.76
N MET A 242 15.71 -15.50 -5.10
CA MET A 242 15.47 -14.20 -4.50
C MET A 242 14.78 -14.27 -3.13
N THR A 243 14.49 -15.48 -2.64
CA THR A 243 13.85 -15.73 -1.32
C THR A 243 14.87 -16.29 -0.31
N SER A 244 16.16 -16.13 -0.59
CA SER A 244 17.28 -16.61 0.21
C SER A 244 17.81 -15.53 1.17
N SER A 245 18.79 -15.90 2.01
CA SER A 245 19.43 -14.98 2.95
C SER A 245 19.96 -13.71 2.26
N GLY A 246 19.78 -12.56 2.92
CA GLY A 246 20.17 -11.25 2.41
C GLY A 246 19.05 -10.47 1.71
N TYR A 247 18.00 -11.15 1.24
CA TYR A 247 16.79 -10.48 0.75
C TYR A 247 15.85 -10.08 1.88
N VAL A 248 15.11 -8.99 1.64
CA VAL A 248 14.00 -8.54 2.47
C VAL A 248 12.81 -8.37 1.54
N TRP A 249 11.69 -9.00 1.86
CA TRP A 249 10.45 -8.85 1.12
C TRP A 249 9.37 -8.24 2.01
N ILE A 250 8.78 -7.15 1.54
CA ILE A 250 7.63 -6.49 2.15
C ILE A 250 6.49 -6.54 1.14
N ALA A 251 5.55 -7.46 1.32
CA ALA A 251 4.33 -7.52 0.52
C ALA A 251 3.25 -6.65 1.16
N THR A 252 2.52 -5.89 0.34
CA THR A 252 1.38 -5.13 0.86
C THR A 252 0.23 -6.06 1.29
N ASP A 253 -0.86 -5.48 1.78
CA ASP A 253 -1.97 -6.18 2.43
C ASP A 253 -2.76 -7.18 1.58
N TRP A 254 -2.53 -7.22 0.26
CA TRP A 254 -3.07 -8.28 -0.58
C TRP A 254 -2.61 -9.67 -0.11
N LEU A 255 -1.37 -9.80 0.39
CA LEU A 255 -0.81 -11.10 0.79
C LEU A 255 -1.45 -11.59 2.08
N SER A 256 -1.56 -10.73 3.10
CA SER A 256 -2.31 -11.07 4.32
C SER A 256 -3.76 -11.40 4.02
N SER A 257 -4.42 -10.67 3.12
CA SER A 257 -5.80 -10.94 2.72
C SER A 257 -5.96 -12.31 2.06
N PHE A 258 -4.99 -12.74 1.26
CA PHE A 258 -4.95 -14.09 0.68
C PHE A 258 -4.71 -15.19 1.72
N LEU A 259 -3.77 -14.96 2.64
CA LEU A 259 -3.41 -15.93 3.67
C LEU A 259 -4.55 -16.10 4.69
N ASP A 260 -5.18 -15.00 5.12
CA ASP A 260 -6.29 -15.00 6.07
C ASP A 260 -7.56 -15.65 5.49
N SER A 261 -7.71 -15.63 4.17
CA SER A 261 -8.82 -16.29 3.47
C SER A 261 -8.65 -17.80 3.30
N SER A 262 -7.45 -18.33 3.55
CA SER A 262 -7.11 -19.72 3.31
C SER A 262 -7.28 -20.55 4.60
N PRO A 263 -8.20 -21.52 4.67
CA PRO A 263 -8.44 -22.30 5.91
C PRO A 263 -7.30 -23.26 6.24
N ARG A 264 -6.51 -23.64 5.23
CA ARG A 264 -5.25 -24.37 5.38
C ARG A 264 -4.22 -23.67 4.51
N LEU A 265 -3.15 -23.21 5.15
CA LEU A 265 -2.03 -22.63 4.43
C LEU A 265 -1.24 -23.78 3.78
N ASP A 266 -1.08 -23.75 2.47
CA ASP A 266 -0.23 -24.70 1.76
C ASP A 266 1.22 -24.53 2.21
N ILE A 267 1.79 -25.57 2.80
CA ILE A 267 3.18 -25.57 3.30
C ILE A 267 4.16 -25.33 2.14
N GLY A 268 3.85 -25.87 0.95
CA GLY A 268 4.64 -25.65 -0.25
C GLY A 268 4.71 -24.17 -0.60
N LEU A 269 3.56 -23.50 -0.63
CA LEU A 269 3.45 -22.06 -0.87
C LEU A 269 4.08 -21.23 0.26
N LEU A 270 3.83 -21.53 1.54
CA LEU A 270 4.42 -20.78 2.66
C LEU A 270 5.95 -20.85 2.66
N SER A 271 6.53 -22.00 2.30
CA SER A 271 7.98 -22.14 2.17
C SER A 271 8.59 -21.22 1.11
N THR A 272 7.80 -20.71 0.15
CA THR A 272 8.26 -19.72 -0.85
C THR A 272 8.41 -18.31 -0.25
N MET A 273 7.77 -18.05 0.88
CA MET A 273 7.67 -16.73 1.51
C MET A 273 8.18 -16.73 2.95
N GLN A 274 9.04 -17.70 3.28
CA GLN A 274 9.69 -17.78 4.58
C GLN A 274 10.44 -16.49 4.90
N GLY A 275 10.11 -15.88 6.03
CA GLY A 275 10.72 -14.65 6.52
C GLY A 275 10.21 -13.36 5.87
N PHE A 276 9.15 -13.43 5.05
CA PHE A 276 8.55 -12.26 4.45
C PHE A 276 7.80 -11.42 5.49
N LEU A 277 7.76 -10.11 5.28
CA LEU A 277 6.86 -9.22 5.98
C LEU A 277 5.65 -8.92 5.11
N THR A 278 4.47 -8.88 5.72
CA THR A 278 3.26 -8.34 5.10
C THR A 278 2.50 -7.47 6.08
N LEU A 279 1.75 -6.52 5.56
CA LEU A 279 0.84 -5.70 6.34
C LEU A 279 -0.53 -6.36 6.35
N ARG A 280 -1.25 -6.31 7.45
CA ARG A 280 -2.67 -6.67 7.53
C ARG A 280 -3.44 -5.47 8.01
N GLN A 281 -4.53 -5.12 7.34
CA GLN A 281 -5.36 -4.01 7.82
C GLN A 281 -5.88 -4.33 9.23
N HIS A 282 -5.55 -3.47 10.20
CA HIS A 282 -5.92 -3.70 11.58
C HIS A 282 -7.43 -3.54 11.75
N THR A 283 -8.06 -4.52 12.40
CA THR A 283 -9.49 -4.49 12.73
C THR A 283 -9.67 -4.87 14.19
N GLU A 284 -10.31 -4.00 14.97
CA GLU A 284 -10.49 -4.21 16.41
C GLU A 284 -11.34 -5.45 16.71
N ASN A 285 -11.18 -6.05 17.89
CA ASN A 285 -12.00 -7.19 18.33
C ASN A 285 -13.35 -6.71 18.89
N THR A 286 -14.28 -6.39 17.98
CA THR A 286 -15.62 -5.94 18.36
C THR A 286 -16.60 -7.11 18.51
N ARG A 287 -17.69 -6.89 19.26
CA ARG A 287 -18.78 -7.86 19.38
C ARG A 287 -19.34 -8.26 18.01
N ARG A 288 -19.48 -7.29 17.09
CA ARG A 288 -20.03 -7.52 15.74
C ARG A 288 -19.09 -8.40 14.91
N LYS A 289 -17.76 -8.17 14.99
CA LYS A 289 -16.74 -9.02 14.38
C LYS A 289 -16.84 -10.47 14.88
N SER A 290 -16.88 -10.66 16.20
CA SER A 290 -16.97 -11.99 16.81
C SER A 290 -18.26 -12.72 16.44
N MET A 291 -19.40 -12.01 16.40
CA MET A 291 -20.69 -12.57 15.98
C MET A 291 -20.67 -13.02 14.52
N LEU A 292 -20.16 -12.18 13.60
CA LEU A 292 -20.04 -12.54 12.19
C LEU A 292 -19.10 -13.74 12.01
N ALA A 293 -17.94 -13.71 12.67
CA ALA A 293 -16.98 -14.82 12.62
C ALA A 293 -17.58 -16.13 13.15
N SER A 294 -18.37 -16.09 14.21
CA SER A 294 -19.00 -17.29 14.79
C SER A 294 -20.03 -17.96 13.86
N LYS A 295 -20.66 -17.17 12.98
CA LYS A 295 -21.66 -17.65 12.01
C LYS A 295 -21.04 -18.00 10.66
N TRP A 296 -19.76 -17.66 10.44
CA TRP A 296 -19.14 -17.65 9.12
C TRP A 296 -19.21 -19.01 8.41
N SER A 297 -18.90 -20.11 9.10
CA SER A 297 -18.92 -21.46 8.52
C SER A 297 -20.31 -21.87 8.01
N ALA A 298 -21.38 -21.46 8.70
CA ALA A 298 -22.75 -21.71 8.27
C ALA A 298 -23.14 -20.84 7.07
N LEU A 299 -22.64 -19.60 7.02
CA LEU A 299 -22.88 -18.68 5.89
C LEU A 299 -22.20 -19.18 4.61
N VAL A 300 -20.95 -19.65 4.69
CA VAL A 300 -20.19 -20.19 3.55
C VAL A 300 -20.89 -21.42 2.94
N LYS A 301 -21.38 -22.33 3.79
CA LYS A 301 -22.14 -23.52 3.37
C LYS A 301 -23.42 -23.22 2.60
N LYS A 302 -24.05 -22.08 2.90
CA LYS A 302 -25.30 -21.66 2.26
C LYS A 302 -25.06 -21.05 0.87
N ASP A 303 -23.95 -20.32 0.70
CA ASP A 303 -23.66 -19.58 -0.54
C ASP A 303 -22.80 -20.38 -1.55
N THR A 304 -21.97 -21.32 -1.07
CA THR A 304 -20.98 -22.03 -1.90
C THR A 304 -20.93 -23.53 -1.58
N VAL A 305 -20.57 -24.34 -2.57
CA VAL A 305 -20.38 -25.80 -2.43
C VAL A 305 -19.03 -26.12 -1.75
N ASP A 306 -18.10 -25.16 -1.69
CA ASP A 306 -16.78 -25.33 -1.09
C ASP A 306 -16.74 -24.81 0.35
N ASP A 307 -16.71 -25.72 1.33
CA ASP A 307 -16.75 -25.48 2.78
C ASP A 307 -15.53 -24.72 3.35
N LYS A 308 -14.68 -24.12 2.52
CA LYS A 308 -13.28 -23.84 2.85
C LYS A 308 -12.81 -22.44 2.45
N PHE A 309 -13.52 -21.41 2.91
CA PHE A 309 -13.08 -20.03 2.73
C PHE A 309 -13.31 -19.18 3.99
N LEU A 310 -12.28 -18.45 4.43
CA LEU A 310 -12.31 -17.63 5.64
C LEU A 310 -12.48 -16.14 5.33
N ILE A 311 -13.07 -15.40 6.27
CA ILE A 311 -13.24 -13.95 6.18
C ILE A 311 -11.89 -13.24 6.36
N ASN A 312 -11.55 -12.37 5.41
CA ASN A 312 -10.40 -11.46 5.49
C ASN A 312 -10.84 -10.04 5.90
N SER A 313 -9.88 -9.12 6.07
CA SER A 313 -10.14 -7.72 6.43
C SER A 313 -11.12 -7.03 5.48
N TYR A 314 -10.97 -7.22 4.16
CA TYR A 314 -11.86 -6.63 3.16
C TYR A 314 -13.31 -7.14 3.28
N GLY A 315 -13.50 -8.40 3.67
CA GLY A 315 -14.83 -8.94 4.00
C GLY A 315 -15.50 -8.19 5.16
N PHE A 316 -14.74 -7.86 6.21
CA PHE A 316 -15.27 -7.04 7.31
C PHE A 316 -15.59 -5.61 6.86
N TYR A 317 -14.77 -4.98 6.02
CA TYR A 317 -15.07 -3.66 5.46
C TYR A 317 -16.29 -3.67 4.53
N ALA A 318 -16.47 -4.72 3.72
CA ALA A 318 -17.67 -4.89 2.90
C ALA A 318 -18.93 -5.02 3.76
N TYR A 319 -18.86 -5.81 4.84
CA TYR A 319 -19.93 -5.93 5.83
C TYR A 319 -20.26 -4.57 6.47
N ASP A 320 -19.25 -3.83 6.92
CA ASP A 320 -19.45 -2.50 7.53
C ASP A 320 -19.95 -1.46 6.51
N SER A 321 -19.62 -1.59 5.23
CA SER A 321 -20.13 -0.70 4.17
C SER A 321 -21.64 -0.76 4.03
N VAL A 322 -22.23 -1.96 4.15
CA VAL A 322 -23.69 -2.12 4.15
C VAL A 322 -24.30 -1.44 5.39
N TRP A 323 -23.67 -1.60 6.56
CA TRP A 323 -24.14 -0.96 7.79
C TRP A 323 -24.02 0.57 7.75
N ILE A 324 -22.93 1.11 7.19
CA ILE A 324 -22.78 2.55 6.95
C ILE A 324 -23.96 3.06 6.12
N LEU A 325 -24.25 2.38 5.00
CA LEU A 325 -25.33 2.76 4.12
C LEU A 325 -26.71 2.64 4.79
N ALA A 326 -26.95 1.58 5.58
CA ALA A 326 -28.21 1.41 6.30
C ALA A 326 -28.45 2.50 7.35
N TYR A 327 -27.43 2.86 8.16
CA TYR A 327 -27.54 3.97 9.10
C TYR A 327 -27.75 5.31 8.39
N ALA A 328 -27.09 5.52 7.26
CA ALA A 328 -27.25 6.73 6.47
C ALA A 328 -28.66 6.84 5.86
N LEU A 329 -29.18 5.76 5.28
CA LEU A 329 -30.54 5.67 4.75
C LEU A 329 -31.59 5.86 5.84
N ASP A 330 -31.41 5.25 7.02
CA ASP A 330 -32.33 5.42 8.14
C ASP A 330 -32.38 6.88 8.61
N ALA A 331 -31.22 7.54 8.72
CA ALA A 331 -31.13 8.95 9.03
C ALA A 331 -31.68 9.86 7.91
N TYR A 332 -31.55 9.44 6.64
CA TYR A 332 -32.11 10.12 5.48
C TYR A 332 -33.65 10.11 5.53
N PHE A 333 -34.26 8.94 5.67
CA PHE A 333 -35.71 8.80 5.72
C PHE A 333 -36.34 9.40 6.98
N SER A 334 -35.68 9.27 8.14
CA SER A 334 -36.17 9.85 9.40
C SER A 334 -36.28 11.38 9.38
N ARG A 335 -35.57 12.04 8.45
CA ARG A 335 -35.58 13.50 8.27
C ARG A 335 -36.39 13.93 7.04
N GLY A 336 -37.23 13.05 6.50
CA GLY A 336 -38.10 13.34 5.36
C GLY A 336 -37.43 13.27 3.99
N GLY A 337 -36.26 12.63 3.88
CA GLY A 337 -35.67 12.33 2.59
C GLY A 337 -36.60 11.43 1.77
N ASN A 338 -36.84 11.80 0.51
CA ASN A 338 -37.64 11.02 -0.44
C ASN A 338 -36.75 10.46 -1.54
N ILE A 339 -37.13 9.34 -2.16
CA ILE A 339 -36.42 8.82 -3.34
C ILE A 339 -37.09 9.43 -4.58
N SER A 340 -36.35 10.27 -5.29
CA SER A 340 -36.76 10.82 -6.57
C SER A 340 -35.55 10.98 -7.49
N PHE A 341 -35.84 10.96 -8.79
CA PHE A 341 -34.84 10.99 -9.84
C PHE A 341 -35.25 12.04 -10.87
N SER A 342 -34.28 12.81 -11.33
CA SER A 342 -34.45 13.83 -12.36
C SER A 342 -33.57 13.53 -13.57
N ASN A 343 -33.98 14.02 -14.73
CA ASN A 343 -33.21 13.85 -15.95
C ASN A 343 -31.96 14.75 -15.95
N ASP A 344 -30.83 14.22 -16.42
CA ASP A 344 -29.63 15.03 -16.62
C ASP A 344 -29.69 15.80 -17.95
N THR A 345 -29.75 17.12 -17.85
CA THR A 345 -29.73 18.04 -19.00
C THR A 345 -28.50 17.88 -19.91
N LYS A 346 -27.31 17.56 -19.35
CA LYS A 346 -26.08 17.39 -20.13
C LYS A 346 -26.09 16.14 -20.99
N LEU A 347 -26.72 15.06 -20.50
CA LEU A 347 -26.85 13.80 -21.24
C LEU A 347 -27.90 13.87 -22.35
N HIS A 348 -28.85 14.82 -22.27
CA HIS A 348 -29.83 15.06 -23.32
C HIS A 348 -29.26 15.74 -24.57
N GLU A 349 -28.19 16.51 -24.45
CA GLU A 349 -27.55 17.24 -25.56
C GLU A 349 -26.61 16.37 -26.40
N VAL A 350 -26.13 15.24 -25.86
CA VAL A 350 -25.29 14.28 -26.58
C VAL A 350 -26.18 13.39 -27.46
N GLY A 351 -26.15 13.65 -28.78
CA GLY A 351 -26.96 12.95 -29.78
C GLY A 351 -26.94 11.43 -29.62
N ALA A 352 -28.13 10.83 -29.56
CA ALA A 352 -28.36 9.42 -29.27
C ALA A 352 -27.86 8.49 -30.40
N GLY A 353 -26.57 8.17 -30.38
CA GLY A 353 -26.01 7.05 -31.12
C GLY A 353 -26.05 5.79 -30.27
N GLY A 354 -27.14 5.01 -30.31
CA GLY A 354 -27.24 3.62 -29.84
C GLY A 354 -27.10 3.33 -28.33
N LEU A 355 -26.41 4.16 -27.55
CA LEU A 355 -26.29 4.03 -26.10
C LEU A 355 -27.48 4.73 -25.41
N GLN A 356 -28.16 4.05 -24.48
CA GLN A 356 -29.30 4.60 -23.74
C GLN A 356 -28.86 5.57 -22.63
N LEU A 357 -27.90 6.47 -22.91
CA LEU A 357 -27.40 7.46 -21.95
C LEU A 357 -28.51 8.41 -21.43
N LYS A 358 -29.58 8.58 -22.22
CA LYS A 358 -30.79 9.33 -21.82
C LYS A 358 -31.61 8.65 -20.71
N ALA A 359 -31.35 7.37 -20.43
CA ALA A 359 -32.00 6.63 -19.34
C ALA A 359 -31.30 6.86 -17.99
N MET A 360 -30.08 7.42 -17.98
CA MET A 360 -29.39 7.74 -16.74
C MET A 360 -30.05 8.97 -16.08
N THR A 361 -30.39 8.82 -14.81
CA THR A 361 -31.07 9.84 -14.02
C THR A 361 -30.19 10.29 -12.86
N VAL A 362 -30.32 11.57 -12.48
CA VAL A 362 -29.68 12.15 -11.30
C VAL A 362 -30.52 11.79 -10.09
N PHE A 363 -29.90 11.25 -9.04
CA PHE A 363 -30.56 11.03 -7.77
C PHE A 363 -30.66 12.35 -7.00
N ASP A 364 -31.87 12.93 -6.91
CA ASP A 364 -32.10 14.26 -6.31
C ASP A 364 -31.67 14.32 -4.83
N GLY A 365 -31.79 13.18 -4.13
CA GLY A 365 -31.40 13.02 -2.73
C GLY A 365 -29.91 12.74 -2.52
N GLY A 366 -29.13 12.63 -3.60
CA GLY A 366 -27.77 12.11 -3.59
C GLY A 366 -26.82 12.80 -2.65
N ARG A 367 -26.76 14.14 -2.74
CA ARG A 367 -25.91 14.95 -1.86
C ARG A 367 -26.32 14.82 -0.39
N LEU A 368 -27.62 14.80 -0.12
CA LEU A 368 -28.12 14.66 1.26
C LEU A 368 -27.80 13.28 1.82
N LEU A 369 -27.94 12.21 1.02
CA LEU A 369 -27.54 10.86 1.43
C LEU A 369 -26.02 10.78 1.67
N LEU A 370 -25.21 11.38 0.80
CA LEU A 370 -23.75 11.48 0.98
C LEU A 370 -23.38 12.16 2.31
N GLU A 371 -24.04 13.27 2.66
CA GLU A 371 -23.85 13.93 3.95
C GLU A 371 -24.21 13.01 5.13
N ARG A 372 -25.26 12.19 5.00
CA ARG A 372 -25.62 11.20 6.03
C ARG A 372 -24.59 10.09 6.14
N ILE A 373 -24.03 9.62 5.02
CA ILE A 373 -22.94 8.64 4.98
C ILE A 373 -21.71 9.18 5.71
N GLN A 374 -21.33 10.43 5.47
CA GLN A 374 -20.16 11.04 6.11
C GLN A 374 -20.36 11.31 7.62
N GLN A 375 -21.60 11.41 8.08
CA GLN A 375 -21.97 11.67 9.47
C GLN A 375 -22.13 10.40 10.33
N VAL A 376 -22.02 9.20 9.76
CA VAL A 376 -22.16 7.97 10.54
C VAL A 376 -21.13 7.87 11.66
N ASN A 377 -21.55 7.32 12.80
CA ASN A 377 -20.70 7.10 13.95
C ASN A 377 -21.22 5.89 14.73
N PHE A 378 -20.59 4.74 14.53
CA PHE A 378 -20.94 3.49 15.21
C PHE A 378 -19.73 2.57 15.35
N THR A 379 -19.86 1.50 16.13
CA THR A 379 -18.83 0.46 16.21
C THR A 379 -19.21 -0.71 15.31
N GLY A 380 -18.49 -0.87 14.20
CA GLY A 380 -18.68 -1.94 13.22
C GLY A 380 -17.90 -3.22 13.55
N ALA A 381 -17.78 -4.11 12.57
CA ALA A 381 -16.92 -5.29 12.63
C ALA A 381 -15.42 -4.93 12.53
N THR A 382 -15.08 -3.78 11.96
CA THR A 382 -13.70 -3.31 11.79
C THR A 382 -13.20 -2.42 12.93
N GLY A 383 -14.08 -1.99 13.83
CA GLY A 383 -13.79 -1.04 14.91
C GLY A 383 -14.73 0.18 14.86
N PRO A 384 -14.33 1.33 15.45
CA PRO A 384 -15.06 2.59 15.30
C PRO A 384 -15.11 3.04 13.83
N VAL A 385 -16.32 3.14 13.30
CA VAL A 385 -16.60 3.59 11.94
C VAL A 385 -17.05 5.05 11.99
N LYS A 386 -16.17 5.93 11.51
CA LYS A 386 -16.38 7.36 11.37
C LYS A 386 -15.43 7.89 10.30
N PHE A 387 -15.83 8.93 9.58
CA PHE A 387 -15.01 9.60 8.58
C PHE A 387 -14.34 10.86 9.14
N ASP A 388 -13.12 11.12 8.69
CA ASP A 388 -12.44 12.40 8.88
C ASP A 388 -12.89 13.45 7.83
N THR A 389 -12.30 14.64 7.90
CA THR A 389 -12.62 15.76 6.99
C THR A 389 -12.24 15.48 5.54
N ASP A 390 -11.32 14.54 5.30
CA ASP A 390 -10.88 14.17 3.96
C ASP A 390 -11.73 13.02 3.38
N GLY A 391 -12.69 12.52 4.15
CA GLY A 391 -13.57 11.40 3.77
C GLY A 391 -12.93 10.03 3.94
N ASN A 392 -11.85 9.91 4.73
CA ASN A 392 -11.24 8.64 5.06
C ASN A 392 -11.75 8.10 6.40
N LEU A 393 -11.76 6.78 6.56
CA LEU A 393 -12.01 6.18 7.87
C LEU A 393 -10.96 6.62 8.89
N ILE A 394 -11.39 7.00 10.09
CA ILE A 394 -10.51 7.41 11.19
C ILE A 394 -9.60 6.27 11.67
N ARG A 395 -8.49 6.60 12.33
CA ARG A 395 -7.56 5.65 13.00
C ARG A 395 -7.01 4.55 12.06
N PRO A 396 -6.38 4.91 10.93
CA PRO A 396 -5.75 3.94 10.05
C PRO A 396 -4.60 3.23 10.77
N ALA A 397 -4.64 1.90 10.76
CA ALA A 397 -3.66 1.05 11.41
C ALA A 397 -3.46 -0.28 10.66
N TYR A 398 -2.29 -0.87 10.83
CA TYR A 398 -1.90 -2.14 10.23
C TYR A 398 -1.20 -3.04 11.25
N ASP A 399 -1.47 -4.34 11.21
CA ASP A 399 -0.61 -5.33 11.85
C ASP A 399 0.59 -5.59 10.94
N ILE A 400 1.77 -5.67 11.53
CA ILE A 400 3.00 -6.09 10.84
C ILE A 400 3.15 -7.58 11.07
N VAL A 401 3.02 -8.37 10.01
CA VAL A 401 2.98 -9.84 10.06
C VAL A 401 4.24 -10.40 9.41
N ASN A 402 4.92 -11.29 10.11
CA ASN A 402 6.05 -12.05 9.61
C ASN A 402 5.64 -13.50 9.35
N ILE A 403 5.93 -14.01 8.15
CA ILE A 403 5.60 -15.38 7.75
C ILE A 403 6.74 -16.30 8.17
N VAL A 404 6.46 -17.26 9.06
CA VAL A 404 7.47 -18.13 9.66
C VAL A 404 6.97 -19.56 9.74
N GLY A 405 7.67 -20.47 9.05
CA GLY A 405 7.33 -21.88 8.96
C GLY A 405 5.96 -22.06 8.32
N SER A 406 5.05 -22.70 9.06
CA SER A 406 3.66 -22.91 8.65
C SER A 406 2.69 -21.83 9.14
N GLY A 407 3.18 -20.76 9.78
CA GLY A 407 2.35 -19.81 10.51
C GLY A 407 2.60 -18.34 10.19
N LEU A 408 1.67 -17.51 10.66
CA LEU A 408 1.73 -16.05 10.60
C LEU A 408 1.98 -15.51 12.00
N ARG A 409 3.04 -14.73 12.17
CA ARG A 409 3.41 -14.12 13.45
C ARG A 409 3.31 -12.61 13.37
N THR A 410 2.40 -12.02 14.12
CA THR A 410 2.37 -10.56 14.29
C THR A 410 3.60 -10.12 15.08
N VAL A 411 4.43 -9.27 14.49
CA VAL A 411 5.64 -8.71 15.12
C VAL A 411 5.41 -7.32 15.69
N GLY A 412 4.26 -6.71 15.40
CA GLY A 412 3.81 -5.46 16.00
C GLY A 412 2.72 -4.83 15.14
N TYR A 413 2.53 -3.54 15.36
CA TYR A 413 1.48 -2.72 14.77
C TYR A 413 2.05 -1.42 14.26
N TRP A 414 1.35 -0.81 13.32
CA TRP A 414 1.58 0.54 12.88
C TRP A 414 0.28 1.32 12.94
N SER A 415 0.32 2.59 13.34
CA SER A 415 -0.77 3.53 13.13
C SER A 415 -0.22 4.91 12.77
N ASN A 416 -1.00 5.74 12.09
CA ASN A 416 -0.62 7.13 11.83
C ASN A 416 -0.44 7.97 13.11
N TYR A 417 -0.93 7.46 14.24
CA TYR A 417 -0.87 8.09 15.55
C TYR A 417 0.43 7.74 16.31
N SER A 418 0.80 6.46 16.36
CA SER A 418 1.92 5.95 17.16
C SER A 418 3.18 5.63 16.37
N GLY A 419 3.10 5.47 15.04
CA GLY A 419 4.13 4.76 14.28
C GLY A 419 4.18 3.28 14.68
N LEU A 420 5.37 2.66 14.57
CA LEU A 420 5.57 1.24 14.89
C LEU A 420 5.53 0.98 16.41
N SER A 421 4.73 0.00 16.85
CA SER A 421 4.64 -0.38 18.26
C SER A 421 4.36 -1.87 18.43
N THR A 422 4.75 -2.45 19.57
CA THR A 422 4.31 -3.79 19.99
C THR A 422 2.96 -3.75 20.72
N SER A 423 2.49 -2.57 21.11
CA SER A 423 1.19 -2.39 21.76
C SER A 423 0.08 -2.21 20.72
N LEU A 424 -1.10 -2.71 21.07
CA LEU A 424 -2.31 -2.57 20.25
C LEU A 424 -2.66 -1.08 20.01
N PRO A 425 -3.06 -0.70 18.78
CA PRO A 425 -3.38 0.70 18.44
C PRO A 425 -4.41 1.34 19.38
N GLU A 426 -5.47 0.62 19.76
CA GLU A 426 -6.55 1.10 20.63
C GLU A 426 -6.07 1.48 22.04
N THR A 427 -5.06 0.79 22.55
CA THR A 427 -4.45 1.13 23.85
C THR A 427 -3.66 2.44 23.78
N LEU A 428 -3.15 2.79 22.60
CA LEU A 428 -2.35 3.99 22.38
C LEU A 428 -3.23 5.21 22.08
N TYR A 429 -4.38 5.03 21.43
CA TYR A 429 -5.33 6.12 21.18
C TYR A 429 -5.90 6.75 22.46
N MET A 430 -5.82 6.05 23.60
CA MET A 430 -6.25 6.57 24.91
C MET A 430 -5.21 7.50 25.58
N LYS A 431 -4.00 7.58 25.02
CA LYS A 431 -2.92 8.43 25.55
C LYS A 431 -2.87 9.75 24.77
N PRO A 432 -2.02 10.72 25.16
CA PRO A 432 -1.72 11.88 24.31
C PRO A 432 -0.85 11.48 23.12
N ALA A 433 -1.06 12.13 21.97
CA ALA A 433 -0.34 11.79 20.74
C ALA A 433 1.16 12.06 20.91
N LYS A 434 1.96 10.99 20.86
CA LYS A 434 3.42 11.07 20.93
C LYS A 434 4.02 10.23 19.80
N ARG A 435 4.39 10.89 18.71
CA ARG A 435 5.19 10.29 17.64
C ARG A 435 6.67 10.59 17.89
N VAL A 436 7.27 9.92 18.86
CA VAL A 436 8.69 10.06 19.16
C VAL A 436 9.45 8.94 18.44
N ARG A 437 10.40 9.28 17.56
CA ARG A 437 11.20 8.30 16.79
C ARG A 437 11.84 7.22 17.68
N GLY A 438 12.20 7.55 18.92
CA GLY A 438 12.86 6.65 19.88
C GLY A 438 11.95 5.60 20.52
N ASP A 439 10.62 5.76 20.45
CA ASP A 439 9.67 4.82 21.07
C ASP A 439 9.18 3.73 20.10
N GLN A 440 9.64 3.75 18.85
CA GLN A 440 9.27 2.76 17.85
C GLN A 440 9.87 1.39 18.20
N LYS A 441 9.02 0.36 18.23
CA LYS A 441 9.45 -0.99 18.63
C LYS A 441 8.64 -2.06 17.92
N LEU A 442 9.34 -3.09 17.45
CA LEU A 442 8.77 -4.34 16.94
C LEU A 442 9.42 -5.53 17.64
N HIS A 443 8.70 -6.65 17.71
CA HIS A 443 9.29 -7.94 18.05
C HIS A 443 10.28 -8.38 16.96
N THR A 444 11.24 -9.23 17.35
CA THR A 444 12.25 -9.76 16.43
C THR A 444 11.62 -10.42 15.22
N VAL A 445 11.99 -9.96 14.02
CA VAL A 445 11.61 -10.56 12.73
C VAL A 445 12.58 -11.68 12.38
N ILE A 446 12.04 -12.76 11.81
CA ILE A 446 12.82 -13.81 11.16
C ILE A 446 12.81 -13.47 9.66
N TRP A 447 13.99 -13.34 9.09
CA TRP A 447 14.22 -12.95 7.71
C TRP A 447 14.38 -14.17 6.81
N PRO A 448 14.29 -13.99 5.47
CA PRO A 448 14.66 -15.03 4.52
C PRO A 448 16.03 -15.64 4.84
N GLY A 449 16.16 -16.96 4.69
CA GLY A 449 17.33 -17.71 5.18
C GLY A 449 17.30 -18.04 6.68
N GLU A 450 16.14 -17.91 7.33
CA GLU A 450 15.88 -18.32 8.72
C GLU A 450 16.78 -17.64 9.77
N THR A 451 17.16 -16.40 9.50
CA THR A 451 18.02 -15.61 10.38
C THR A 451 17.25 -14.52 11.11
N THR A 452 17.62 -14.25 12.36
CA THR A 452 17.15 -13.08 13.12
C THR A 452 18.05 -11.85 12.93
N VAL A 453 19.21 -12.05 12.29
CA VAL A 453 20.12 -10.96 11.95
C VAL A 453 19.49 -10.14 10.83
N ARG A 454 19.28 -8.85 11.10
CA ARG A 454 18.77 -7.89 10.13
C ARG A 454 19.64 -7.91 8.85
N PRO A 455 19.07 -8.20 7.66
CA PRO A 455 19.80 -8.12 6.41
C PRO A 455 20.30 -6.69 6.16
N ARG A 456 21.48 -6.59 5.54
CA ARG A 456 22.05 -5.30 5.11
C ARG A 456 21.11 -4.52 4.18
N GLY A 457 20.27 -5.23 3.44
CA GLY A 457 19.28 -4.67 2.51
C GLY A 457 19.87 -4.26 1.16
N TRP A 458 21.16 -4.51 0.92
CA TRP A 458 21.83 -4.30 -0.35
C TRP A 458 23.03 -5.22 -0.52
N VAL A 459 23.42 -5.44 -1.77
CA VAL A 459 24.65 -6.10 -2.17
C VAL A 459 25.34 -5.26 -3.24
N PHE A 460 26.64 -5.46 -3.45
CA PHE A 460 27.30 -4.89 -4.62
C PHE A 460 26.66 -5.47 -5.88
N PRO A 461 26.51 -4.66 -6.94
CA PRO A 461 25.96 -5.15 -8.18
C PRO A 461 26.85 -6.27 -8.74
N ASN A 462 26.25 -7.34 -9.27
CA ASN A 462 27.00 -8.33 -10.07
C ASN A 462 27.49 -7.73 -11.41
N ASN A 463 26.96 -6.57 -11.78
CA ASN A 463 27.44 -5.67 -12.84
C ASN A 463 28.30 -4.53 -12.26
N GLY A 464 28.91 -4.73 -11.09
CA GLY A 464 29.72 -3.73 -10.39
C GLY A 464 30.74 -3.12 -11.33
N ILE A 465 30.63 -1.81 -11.54
CA ILE A 465 31.59 -1.05 -12.35
C ILE A 465 32.95 -1.22 -11.67
N GLU A 466 33.90 -1.79 -12.40
CA GLU A 466 35.28 -1.93 -11.94
C GLU A 466 35.83 -0.54 -11.63
N LEU A 467 36.14 -0.28 -10.35
CA LEU A 467 36.60 1.04 -9.92
C LEU A 467 37.93 1.39 -10.61
N LYS A 468 38.00 2.58 -11.19
CA LYS A 468 39.22 3.15 -11.77
C LYS A 468 40.01 3.85 -10.68
N ILE A 469 41.06 3.19 -10.20
CA ILE A 469 41.93 3.71 -9.15
C ILE A 469 43.12 4.41 -9.80
N GLY A 470 43.14 5.75 -9.77
CA GLY A 470 44.24 6.54 -10.30
C GLY A 470 45.52 6.30 -9.49
N VAL A 471 46.64 6.05 -10.18
CA VAL A 471 47.95 5.88 -9.55
C VAL A 471 49.02 6.74 -10.24
N PRO A 472 49.87 7.43 -9.47
CA PRO A 472 50.87 8.34 -10.03
C PRO A 472 52.04 7.59 -10.70
N ASN A 473 52.15 7.72 -12.01
CA ASN A 473 53.28 7.22 -12.82
C ASN A 473 54.42 8.24 -12.83
N ARG A 474 55.52 7.93 -12.13
CA ARG A 474 56.53 8.90 -11.70
C ARG A 474 57.97 8.47 -12.00
N ALA A 475 58.86 9.46 -12.08
CA ALA A 475 60.28 9.25 -12.29
C ALA A 475 61.04 8.86 -11.01
N SER A 476 60.68 9.45 -9.86
CA SER A 476 61.36 9.29 -8.57
C SER A 476 60.45 8.64 -7.51
N TYR A 477 60.99 8.23 -6.37
CA TYR A 477 60.22 7.63 -5.26
C TYR A 477 59.39 6.39 -5.65
N ARG A 478 59.94 5.57 -6.55
CA ARG A 478 59.28 4.37 -7.10
C ARG A 478 58.96 3.29 -6.07
N GLN A 479 59.54 3.37 -4.87
CA GLN A 479 59.20 2.48 -3.75
C GLN A 479 57.77 2.66 -3.24
N PHE A 480 57.17 3.85 -3.40
CA PHE A 480 55.80 4.11 -2.94
C PHE A 480 54.78 3.66 -3.99
N VAL A 481 55.00 4.04 -5.25
CA VAL A 481 54.22 3.61 -6.41
C VAL A 481 55.14 3.54 -7.62
N SER A 482 55.08 2.42 -8.34
CA SER A 482 55.79 2.17 -9.59
C SER A 482 54.86 1.48 -10.59
N VAL A 483 55.06 1.79 -11.87
CA VAL A 483 54.33 1.18 -12.99
C VAL A 483 55.37 0.52 -13.88
N ASP A 484 55.21 -0.78 -14.13
CA ASP A 484 56.01 -1.49 -15.12
C ASP A 484 55.42 -1.22 -16.52
N ASN A 485 56.16 -0.49 -17.35
CA ASN A 485 55.73 -0.09 -18.68
C ASN A 485 55.54 -1.27 -19.65
N ASN A 486 56.13 -2.44 -19.38
CA ASN A 486 56.01 -3.61 -20.25
C ASN A 486 54.80 -4.48 -19.90
N SER A 487 54.51 -4.63 -18.60
CA SER A 487 53.42 -5.49 -18.11
C SER A 487 52.16 -4.73 -17.69
N GLY A 488 52.24 -3.40 -17.55
CA GLY A 488 51.19 -2.57 -16.96
C GLY A 488 51.01 -2.81 -15.46
N THR A 489 51.86 -3.62 -14.83
CA THR A 489 51.71 -3.98 -13.42
C THR A 489 52.08 -2.81 -12.53
N VAL A 490 51.19 -2.46 -11.60
CA VAL A 490 51.40 -1.41 -10.60
C VAL A 490 51.82 -2.04 -9.28
N ARG A 491 52.91 -1.56 -8.68
CA ARG A 491 53.46 -2.09 -7.41
C ARG A 491 54.02 -0.97 -6.53
N GLY A 492 54.20 -1.23 -5.25
CA GLY A 492 54.84 -0.30 -4.31
C GLY A 492 54.07 -0.26 -2.99
N PHE A 493 54.67 0.37 -1.98
CA PHE A 493 54.13 0.39 -0.61
C PHE A 493 52.67 0.88 -0.54
N CYS A 494 52.31 1.95 -1.26
CA CYS A 494 50.95 2.48 -1.25
C CYS A 494 49.94 1.50 -1.89
N ILE A 495 50.39 0.74 -2.90
CA ILE A 495 49.57 -0.27 -3.57
C ILE A 495 49.32 -1.45 -2.63
N ASP A 496 50.36 -1.91 -1.93
CA ASP A 496 50.23 -3.01 -0.98
C ASP A 496 49.30 -2.65 0.17
N VAL A 497 49.38 -1.42 0.70
CA VAL A 497 48.46 -0.90 1.72
C VAL A 497 47.02 -0.87 1.21
N PHE A 498 46.79 -0.36 0.00
CA PHE A 498 45.46 -0.31 -0.60
C PHE A 498 44.87 -1.71 -0.82
N VAL A 499 45.66 -2.63 -1.38
CA VAL A 499 45.24 -4.03 -1.61
C VAL A 499 44.96 -4.73 -0.28
N ALA A 500 45.79 -4.52 0.74
CA ALA A 500 45.54 -5.06 2.08
C ALA A 500 44.24 -4.51 2.68
N ALA A 501 44.00 -3.19 2.58
CA ALA A 501 42.76 -2.58 3.06
C ALA A 501 41.53 -3.07 2.29
N ALA A 502 41.64 -3.20 0.97
CA ALA A 502 40.58 -3.75 0.12
C ALA A 502 40.27 -5.21 0.47
N ASN A 503 41.29 -6.02 0.78
CA ASN A 503 41.12 -7.42 1.19
C ASN A 503 40.52 -7.59 2.60
N LEU A 504 40.58 -6.56 3.45
CA LEU A 504 39.90 -6.55 4.75
C LEU A 504 38.40 -6.23 4.64
N LEU A 505 37.94 -5.78 3.48
CA LEU A 505 36.52 -5.57 3.24
C LEU A 505 35.82 -6.93 3.30
N GLN A 506 34.64 -6.96 3.92
CA GLN A 506 33.81 -8.18 4.03
C GLN A 506 33.25 -8.65 2.68
N TYR A 507 33.69 -8.07 1.56
CA TYR A 507 33.19 -8.29 0.22
C TYR A 507 34.26 -7.93 -0.82
N PRO A 508 34.26 -8.60 -1.99
CA PRO A 508 35.16 -8.27 -3.09
C PRO A 508 34.75 -6.93 -3.73
N VAL A 509 35.72 -6.04 -3.89
CA VAL A 509 35.55 -4.79 -4.66
C VAL A 509 36.40 -4.93 -5.93
N PRO A 510 35.80 -5.03 -7.12
CA PRO A 510 36.56 -5.05 -8.36
C PRO A 510 37.14 -3.67 -8.62
N PHE A 511 38.45 -3.60 -8.85
CA PHE A 511 39.14 -2.37 -9.18
C PHE A 511 40.28 -2.65 -10.16
N LYS A 512 40.65 -1.63 -10.93
CA LYS A 512 41.89 -1.60 -11.70
C LYS A 512 42.68 -0.34 -11.40
N PHE A 513 44.00 -0.46 -11.47
CA PHE A 513 44.87 0.70 -11.37
C PHE A 513 45.02 1.35 -12.75
N VAL A 514 44.87 2.67 -12.79
CA VAL A 514 45.01 3.48 -13.99
C VAL A 514 46.17 4.47 -13.79
N PRO A 515 47.31 4.27 -14.48
CA PRO A 515 48.46 5.16 -14.39
C PRO A 515 48.12 6.59 -14.84
N PHE A 516 48.65 7.58 -14.10
CA PHE A 516 48.54 8.99 -14.43
C PHE A 516 49.92 9.65 -14.46
N GLY A 517 50.25 10.28 -15.59
CA GLY A 517 51.59 10.81 -15.88
C GLY A 517 52.36 9.96 -16.89
N ASP A 518 53.50 10.47 -17.34
CA ASP A 518 54.31 9.89 -18.41
C ASP A 518 55.42 8.94 -17.90
N GLY A 519 55.64 8.89 -16.58
CA GLY A 519 56.72 8.12 -15.95
C GLY A 519 58.13 8.69 -16.17
N SER A 520 58.25 9.78 -16.92
CA SER A 520 59.50 10.50 -17.20
C SER A 520 59.72 11.68 -16.24
N GLN A 521 58.62 12.27 -15.77
CA GLN A 521 58.60 13.29 -14.72
C GLN A 521 57.65 12.88 -13.59
N ASN A 522 57.72 13.56 -12.45
CA ASN A 522 56.75 13.34 -11.37
C ASN A 522 55.41 14.02 -11.75
N PRO A 523 54.28 13.32 -11.65
CA PRO A 523 52.98 13.87 -12.04
C PRO A 523 52.47 14.93 -11.07
N SER A 524 51.64 15.84 -11.58
CA SER A 524 50.94 16.85 -10.79
C SER A 524 49.83 16.20 -9.96
N TYR A 525 49.97 16.23 -8.64
CA TYR A 525 48.97 15.69 -7.71
C TYR A 525 47.65 16.48 -7.72
N PRO A 526 47.64 17.83 -7.82
CA PRO A 526 46.40 18.56 -8.04
C PRO A 526 45.62 18.06 -9.25
N ASP A 527 46.29 17.80 -10.38
CA ASP A 527 45.64 17.34 -11.60
C ASP A 527 45.15 15.89 -11.46
N LEU A 528 45.96 15.04 -10.83
CA LEU A 528 45.57 13.66 -10.48
C LEU A 528 44.30 13.63 -9.60
N ILE A 529 44.18 14.55 -8.64
CA ILE A 529 43.00 14.67 -7.78
C ILE A 529 41.82 15.26 -8.56
N ASN A 530 42.07 16.21 -9.46
CA ASN A 530 41.03 16.81 -10.29
C ASN A 530 40.33 15.77 -11.17
N ASN A 531 41.02 14.69 -11.56
CA ASN A 531 40.41 13.57 -12.28
C ASN A 531 39.35 12.79 -11.48
N ILE A 532 39.28 12.95 -10.16
CA ILE A 532 38.15 12.46 -9.35
C ILE A 532 36.92 13.33 -9.60
N LEU A 533 37.09 14.66 -9.69
CA LEU A 533 36.00 15.61 -9.91
C LEU A 533 35.39 15.49 -11.32
N THR A 534 36.21 15.12 -12.31
CA THR A 534 35.76 14.89 -13.69
C THR A 534 35.15 13.49 -13.91
N ASN A 535 35.08 12.65 -12.86
CA ASN A 535 34.67 11.23 -12.91
C ASN A 535 35.56 10.36 -13.82
N ASP A 536 36.82 10.74 -14.02
CA ASP A 536 37.79 9.90 -14.74
C ASP A 536 38.37 8.81 -13.82
N PHE A 537 38.49 9.10 -12.52
CA PHE A 537 38.89 8.17 -11.46
C PHE A 537 37.84 8.11 -10.34
N ASP A 538 37.59 6.92 -9.80
CA ASP A 538 36.69 6.73 -8.65
C ASP A 538 37.42 6.97 -7.32
N ALA A 539 38.73 6.71 -7.29
CA ALA A 539 39.63 7.01 -6.17
C ALA A 539 41.07 7.12 -6.68
N VAL A 540 41.98 7.64 -5.85
CA VAL A 540 43.41 7.73 -6.16
C VAL A 540 44.23 7.15 -5.01
N VAL A 541 45.27 6.39 -5.34
CA VAL A 541 46.19 5.77 -4.38
C VAL A 541 47.62 6.25 -4.63
N GLY A 542 48.28 6.67 -3.55
CA GLY A 542 49.68 7.10 -3.54
C GLY A 542 50.04 7.81 -2.25
N ASP A 543 51.28 8.28 -2.17
CA ASP A 543 51.85 9.17 -1.13
C ASP A 543 51.31 10.61 -1.25
N ILE A 544 49.98 10.74 -1.22
CA ILE A 544 49.29 12.03 -1.38
C ILE A 544 49.24 12.74 -0.03
N ALA A 545 49.92 13.87 0.08
CA ALA A 545 49.82 14.72 1.25
C ALA A 545 48.40 15.28 1.43
N ILE A 546 47.85 15.11 2.63
CA ILE A 546 46.56 15.68 3.06
C ILE A 546 46.83 17.15 3.41
N VAL A 547 46.41 18.07 2.54
CA VAL A 547 46.55 19.52 2.74
C VAL A 547 45.22 20.23 2.55
N THR A 548 45.03 21.36 3.23
CA THR A 548 43.75 22.09 3.32
C THR A 548 43.11 22.41 1.96
N ASN A 549 43.91 22.68 0.92
CA ASN A 549 43.36 22.96 -0.40
C ASN A 549 42.74 21.70 -1.05
N ARG A 550 43.31 20.51 -0.80
CA ARG A 550 42.83 19.24 -1.37
C ARG A 550 41.61 18.70 -0.61
N THR A 551 41.55 18.90 0.70
CA THR A 551 40.40 18.49 1.52
C THR A 551 39.13 19.28 1.21
N ARG A 552 39.22 20.38 0.47
CA ARG A 552 38.07 21.15 -0.02
C ARG A 552 37.43 20.53 -1.26
N VAL A 553 38.15 19.68 -1.99
CA VAL A 553 37.72 19.12 -3.28
C VAL A 553 37.44 17.62 -3.21
N VAL A 554 38.14 16.87 -2.37
CA VAL A 554 37.94 15.43 -2.21
C VAL A 554 37.99 14.99 -0.75
N ASP A 555 37.32 13.89 -0.46
CA ASP A 555 37.41 13.22 0.84
C ASP A 555 38.68 12.37 0.92
N PHE A 556 39.33 12.38 2.09
CA PHE A 556 40.52 11.58 2.38
C PHE A 556 40.22 10.49 3.41
N THR A 557 40.88 9.34 3.29
CA THR A 557 40.98 8.36 4.37
C THR A 557 41.81 8.92 5.53
N GLN A 558 41.82 8.23 6.66
CA GLN A 558 42.84 8.49 7.67
C GLN A 558 44.24 8.26 7.07
N PRO A 559 45.25 9.04 7.47
CA PRO A 559 46.62 8.87 7.00
C PRO A 559 47.14 7.50 7.45
N TYR A 560 47.75 6.76 6.52
CA TYR A 560 48.34 5.45 6.79
C TYR A 560 49.86 5.54 7.05
N VAL A 561 50.46 6.72 6.87
CA VAL A 561 51.84 7.06 7.25
C VAL A 561 51.84 8.50 7.78
N GLU A 562 52.43 8.72 8.95
CA GLU A 562 52.70 10.07 9.45
C GLU A 562 53.89 10.67 8.71
N SER A 563 53.74 11.90 8.19
CA SER A 563 54.84 12.63 7.57
C SER A 563 55.45 13.63 8.56
N GLY A 564 56.78 13.69 8.59
CA GLY A 564 57.54 14.72 9.27
C GLY A 564 58.41 15.48 8.26
N LEU A 565 58.45 16.81 8.36
CA LEU A 565 59.45 17.61 7.64
C LEU A 565 60.79 17.42 8.34
N VAL A 566 61.77 16.87 7.63
CA VAL A 566 63.17 16.94 8.07
C VAL A 566 63.69 18.28 7.57
N GLU A 567 63.80 19.26 8.47
CA GLU A 567 64.56 20.48 8.17
C GLU A 567 66.00 20.06 7.85
N ARG A 568 66.49 20.43 6.67
CA ARG A 568 67.88 20.27 6.26
C ARG A 568 68.64 21.57 6.46
#